data_AF-G5HGR0-F1
#
_entry.id   AF-G5HGR0-F1
#
_cell.length_a   1.000
_cell.length_b   1.000
_cell.length_c   1.000
_cell.angle_alpha   90.00
_cell.angle_beta   90.00
_cell.angle_gamma   90.00
#
_symmetry.space_group_name_H-M   'P 1'
#
loop_
_entity.id
_entity.type
_entity.pdbx_description
1 polymer ?
#
loop_
_entity_poly.entity_id
_entity_poly.type
_entity_poly.pdbx_seq_one_letter_code
_entity_poly.pdbx_strand_id
1 'polypeptide(L)' 'MEEKAMKSLLGVKPARIVITDRNLDLTKAIWERTMQEKITAADYRLMAIWASEITLNCNMMLALDKTVKMMGE' A
#
# COMPACT_ATOMS: atom_id res chain seq x y z
N MET A 1 -14.08 18.18 10.89
CA MET A 1 -13.29 19.41 10.69
C MET A 1 -11.84 19.03 10.84
N GLU A 2 -10.94 19.10 9.87
CA GLU A 2 -11.00 19.58 8.50
C GLU A 2 -10.35 18.50 7.64
N GLU A 3 -11.03 18.19 6.55
CA GLU A 3 -10.44 17.70 5.32
C GLU A 3 -9.51 18.81 4.81
N LYS A 4 -8.40 19.07 5.52
CA LYS A 4 -7.27 19.81 4.98
C LYS A 4 -6.71 18.89 3.92
N ALA A 5 -7.32 18.99 2.74
CA ALA A 5 -6.79 18.53 1.49
C ALA A 5 -5.30 18.83 1.55
N MET A 6 -4.51 17.77 1.70
CA MET A 6 -3.07 17.81 1.52
C MET A 6 -2.90 18.25 0.08
N LYS A 7 -2.88 19.57 -0.15
CA LYS A 7 -2.59 20.17 -1.43
C LYS A 7 -1.25 19.59 -1.80
N SER A 8 -1.26 18.78 -2.85
CA SER A 8 -0.07 18.30 -3.53
C SER A 8 0.86 19.49 -3.68
N LEU A 9 1.98 19.49 -2.96
CA LEU A 9 3.07 20.39 -3.25
C LEU A 9 3.57 19.94 -4.63
N LEU A 10 3.25 20.71 -5.66
CA LEU A 10 3.80 20.59 -7.03
C LEU A 10 3.36 19.38 -7.86
N GLY A 11 2.06 19.03 -7.88
CA GLY A 11 1.54 17.98 -8.78
C GLY A 11 1.98 16.56 -8.46
N VAL A 12 2.76 16.37 -7.38
CA VAL A 12 3.15 15.07 -6.84
C VAL A 12 2.10 14.59 -5.84
N LYS A 13 1.55 13.40 -6.05
CA LYS A 13 0.60 12.78 -5.10
C LYS A 13 1.30 12.51 -3.76
N PRO A 14 0.68 12.81 -2.61
CA PRO A 14 1.23 12.45 -1.30
C PRO A 14 1.54 10.95 -1.20
N ALA A 15 2.68 10.60 -0.61
CA ALA A 15 3.15 9.20 -0.50
C ALA A 15 2.07 8.29 0.12
N ARG A 16 1.34 8.76 1.14
CA ARG A 16 0.22 8.02 1.73
C ARG A 16 -0.84 7.61 0.71
N ILE A 17 -1.20 8.50 -0.22
CA ILE A 17 -2.24 8.24 -1.22
C ILE A 17 -1.71 7.24 -2.24
N VAL A 18 -0.48 7.45 -2.73
CA VAL A 18 0.17 6.53 -3.68
C VAL A 18 0.24 5.11 -3.11
N ILE A 19 0.63 4.98 -1.83
CA ILE A 19 0.74 3.69 -1.14
C ILE A 19 -0.64 3.07 -0.91
N THR A 20 -1.64 3.86 -0.50
CA THR A 20 -3.01 3.36 -0.32
C THR A 20 -3.59 2.84 -1.63
N ASP A 21 -3.47 3.61 -2.72
CA ASP A 21 -3.93 3.20 -4.06
C ASP A 21 -3.23 1.88 -4.47
N ARG A 22 -1.91 1.80 -4.29
CA ARG A 22 -1.14 0.60 -4.63
C ARG A 22 -1.55 -0.62 -3.81
N ASN A 23 -1.73 -0.47 -2.50
CA ASN A 23 -2.16 -1.58 -1.64
C ASN A 23 -3.57 -2.06 -2.00
N LEU A 24 -4.46 -1.16 -2.43
CA LEU A 24 -5.78 -1.53 -2.91
C LEU A 24 -5.68 -2.36 -4.19
N ASP A 25 -4.87 -1.94 -5.16
CA ASP A 25 -4.67 -2.67 -6.42
C ASP A 25 -4.10 -4.07 -6.19
N LEU A 26 -3.09 -4.19 -5.31
CA LEU A 26 -2.50 -5.47 -4.94
C LEU A 26 -3.50 -6.39 -4.24
N THR A 27 -4.30 -5.84 -3.32
CA THR A 27 -5.33 -6.62 -2.61
C THR A 27 -6.40 -7.13 -3.57
N LYS A 28 -6.83 -6.30 -4.52
CA LYS A 28 -7.74 -6.72 -5.60
C LYS A 28 -7.12 -7.80 -6.46
N ALA A 29 -5.87 -7.66 -6.87
CA ALA A 29 -5.18 -8.66 -7.69
C ALA A 29 -5.07 -10.02 -6.97
N ILE A 30 -4.81 -10.02 -5.65
CA ILE A 30 -4.83 -11.23 -4.83
C ILE A 30 -6.25 -11.83 -4.83
N TRP A 31 -7.27 -11.02 -4.54
CA TRP A 31 -8.66 -11.47 -4.51
C TRP A 31 -9.13 -12.06 -5.85
N GLU A 32 -8.87 -11.36 -6.95
CA GLU A 32 -9.21 -11.84 -8.29
C GLU A 32 -8.49 -13.16 -8.61
N ARG A 33 -7.25 -13.32 -8.15
CA ARG A 33 -6.51 -14.56 -8.32
C ARG A 33 -7.11 -15.72 -7.50
N THR A 34 -7.61 -15.46 -6.30
CA THR A 34 -8.27 -16.50 -5.49
C THR A 34 -9.64 -16.92 -6.03
N MET A 35 -10.27 -16.10 -6.88
CA MET A 35 -11.53 -16.43 -7.55
C MET A 35 -11.35 -17.31 -8.80
N GLN A 36 -10.12 -17.63 -9.21
CA GLN A 36 -9.88 -18.50 -10.36
C GLN A 36 -10.22 -19.97 -10.02
N GLU A 37 -10.86 -20.68 -10.96
CA GLU A 37 -11.28 -22.08 -10.79
C GLU A 37 -10.12 -23.04 -10.48
N LYS A 38 -8.92 -22.71 -10.97
CA LYS A 38 -7.69 -23.46 -10.71
C LYS A 38 -6.59 -22.50 -10.30
N ILE A 39 -6.00 -22.77 -9.14
CA ILE A 39 -4.87 -22.00 -8.62
C ILE A 39 -3.64 -22.89 -8.66
N THR A 40 -2.58 -22.43 -9.31
CA THR A 40 -1.31 -23.15 -9.39
C THR A 40 -0.34 -22.72 -8.30
N ALA A 41 0.74 -23.49 -8.11
CA ALA A 41 1.83 -23.08 -7.22
C ALA A 41 2.48 -21.75 -7.65
N ALA A 42 2.48 -21.42 -8.94
CA ALA A 42 2.99 -20.14 -9.43
C ALA A 42 2.09 -18.97 -9.01
N ASP A 43 0.76 -19.15 -9.01
CA ASP A 43 -0.19 -18.15 -8.56
C ASP A 43 -0.03 -17.86 -7.06
N TYR A 44 0.19 -18.89 -6.23
CA TYR A 44 0.49 -18.70 -4.81
C TYR A 44 1.77 -17.91 -4.58
N ARG A 45 2.83 -18.19 -5.35
CA ARG A 45 4.08 -17.41 -5.27
C ARG A 45 3.86 -15.96 -5.66
N LEU A 46 3.08 -15.72 -6.71
CA LEU A 46 2.75 -14.37 -7.16
C LEU A 46 1.93 -13.60 -6.12
N MET A 47 0.91 -14.24 -5.53
CA MET A 47 0.13 -13.66 -4.43
C MET A 47 1.01 -13.36 -3.21
N ALA A 48 1.96 -14.24 -2.88
CA ALA A 48 2.90 -14.02 -1.78
C ALA A 48 3.82 -12.82 -2.04
N ILE A 49 4.26 -12.60 -3.28
CA ILE A 49 5.04 -11.40 -3.66
C ILE A 49 4.20 -10.14 -3.46
N TRP A 50 2.96 -10.12 -3.95
CA TRP A 50 2.05 -8.99 -3.76
C TRP A 50 1.74 -8.70 -2.29
N ALA A 51 1.49 -9.73 -1.48
CA ALA A 51 1.27 -9.59 -0.04
C ALA A 51 2.53 -9.06 0.69
N SER A 52 3.71 -9.46 0.23
CA SER A 52 4.98 -8.96 0.76
C SER A 52 5.18 -7.48 0.44
N GLU A 53 4.81 -7.04 -0.77
CA GLU A 53 4.82 -5.62 -1.16
C GLU A 53 3.86 -4.79 -0.27
N ILE A 54 2.64 -5.28 -0.03
CA ILE A 54 1.70 -4.64 0.91
C ILE A 54 2.34 -4.49 2.30
N THR A 55 2.98 -5.55 2.79
CA THR A 55 3.64 -5.55 4.11
C THR A 55 4.76 -4.50 4.16
N LEU A 56 5.61 -4.44 3.14
CA LEU A 56 6.69 -3.45 3.05
C LEU A 56 6.14 -2.02 3.01
N ASN A 57 5.10 -1.78 2.21
CA ASN A 57 4.41 -0.49 2.12
C ASN A 57 3.88 -0.02 3.48
N CYS A 58 3.21 -0.91 4.22
CA CYS A 58 2.72 -0.62 5.57
C CYS A 58 3.87 -0.33 6.54
N ASN A 59 4.94 -1.12 6.51
CA ASN A 59 6.10 -0.91 7.36
C ASN A 59 6.80 0.42 7.09
N MET A 60 6.90 0.82 5.81
CA MET A 60 7.43 2.13 5.44
C MET A 60 6.57 3.26 6.01
N MET A 61 5.24 3.16 5.94
CA MET A 61 4.35 4.15 6.53
C MET A 61 4.47 4.22 8.06
N LEU A 62 4.60 3.09 8.74
CA LEU A 62 4.85 3.04 10.18
C LEU A 62 6.21 3.66 10.55
N ALA A 63 7.24 3.42 9.75
CA ALA A 63 8.56 4.02 9.96
C ALA A 63 8.53 5.54 9.76
N LEU A 64 7.80 6.02 8.74
CA LEU A 64 7.59 7.45 8.50
C LEU A 64 6.82 8.11 9.66
N ASP A 65 5.75 7.49 10.15
CA ASP A 65 4.99 7.99 11.31
C ASP A 65 5.88 8.09 12.56
N LYS A 66 6.67 7.06 12.86
CA LYS A 66 7.66 7.10 13.95
C LYS A 66 8.68 8.23 13.78
N THR A 67 9.17 8.42 12.55
CA THR A 67 10.16 9.45 12.23
C THR A 67 9.60 10.86 12.43
N VAL A 68 8.36 11.10 11.98
CA VAL A 68 7.65 12.37 12.21
C VAL A 68 7.48 12.64 13.71
N LYS A 69 7.04 11.64 14.48
CA LYS A 69 6.88 11.77 15.95
C LYS A 69 8.20 12.05 16.68
N MET A 70 9.31 11.47 16.23
CA MET A 70 10.64 11.74 16.80
C MET A 70 11.19 13.12 16.43
N MET A 71 10.80 13.67 15.27
CA MET A 71 11.22 15.00 14.82
C MET A 71 10.44 16.15 15.46
N GLY A 72 9.51 15.85 16.38
CA GLY A 72 8.79 16.83 17.17
C GLY A 72 7.48 17.25 16.50
N GLU A 73 6.39 16.80 17.10
CA GLU A 73 5.41 17.78 17.58
C GLU A 73 6.02 18.52 18.78
#